data_AF-A0A951MTC8-F1
#
_entry.id   AF-A0A951MTC8-F1
#
_cell.length_a   1.000
_cell.length_b   1.000
_cell.length_c   1.000
_cell.angle_alpha   90.00
_cell.angle_beta   90.00
_cell.angle_gamma   90.00
#
_symmetry.space_group_name_H-M   'P 1'
#
loop_
_entity.id
_entity.type
_entity.pdbx_description
1 polymer ?
#
loop_
_entity_poly.entity_id
_entity_poly.type
_entity_poly.pdbx_seq_one_letter_code
_entity_poly.pdbx_strand_id
1 'polypeptide(L)'
;MRRLNAFLAVGVAGLIALLSGLSWDAWTHAGDPHLAVHEGIFTLSNPAHVVLVIGIGGVVIGVLGALDASFRASAPASSQDRRRRVALGAAAVPVAVAVAVAGWAVTRPLPSPAAVAPPIAEGAGSGGDGSDEPDDADAGADSPHHGPTERDDAEEAVTARQQAEADALVTATKLALASAGYEDVAVAEAAGYRPVQPPTSRLVHYVNIAHLVDRGVLDPTAPESLVYRSSPDGSVLQGAMFVLPSVDSPIPEVGGLAAHWHGHDDLCFSTSTAMIVGTVGADGTCPRGSSHQVTPPMLHVWTVERPGGPFAGL
;
A
#
# COMPACT_ATOMS: atom_id res chain seq x y z
N MET A 1 20.34 -36.46 32.39
CA MET A 1 19.69 -35.32 33.08
C MET A 1 20.43 -33.99 32.87
N ARG A 2 21.74 -33.83 33.19
CA ARG A 2 22.46 -32.55 33.00
C ARG A 2 22.35 -31.92 31.60
N ARG A 3 22.49 -32.72 30.53
CA ARG A 3 22.36 -32.23 29.14
C ARG A 3 20.92 -31.81 28.78
N LEU A 4 19.92 -32.53 29.28
CA LEU A 4 18.52 -32.19 29.08
C LEU A 4 18.19 -30.84 29.73
N ASN A 5 18.62 -30.65 30.98
CA ASN A 5 18.41 -29.39 31.71
C ASN A 5 19.11 -28.22 31.01
N ALA A 6 20.29 -28.44 30.43
CA ALA A 6 21.00 -27.41 29.66
C ALA A 6 20.22 -26.98 28.41
N PHE A 7 19.67 -27.93 27.64
CA PHE A 7 18.86 -27.60 26.46
C PHE A 7 17.51 -26.97 26.80
N LEU A 8 16.87 -27.40 27.89
CA LEU A 8 15.67 -26.75 28.40
C LEU A 8 15.96 -25.30 28.83
N ALA A 9 17.09 -25.05 29.49
CA ALA A 9 17.52 -23.70 29.85
C ALA A 9 17.77 -22.82 28.62
N VAL A 10 18.40 -23.36 27.56
CA VAL A 10 18.57 -22.65 26.28
C VAL A 10 17.23 -22.34 25.63
N GLY A 11 16.28 -23.28 25.65
CA GLY A 11 14.92 -23.06 25.13
C GLY A 11 14.16 -21.99 25.89
N VAL A 12 14.24 -21.98 27.23
CA VAL A 12 13.64 -20.94 28.08
C VAL A 12 14.29 -19.57 27.82
N ALA A 13 15.62 -19.51 27.72
CA ALA A 13 16.32 -18.27 27.39
C ALA A 13 15.93 -17.74 26.00
N GLY A 14 15.79 -18.64 25.02
CA GLY A 14 15.28 -18.31 23.69
C GLY A 14 13.85 -17.76 23.72
N LEU A 15 12.97 -18.37 24.51
CA LEU A 15 11.59 -17.90 24.67
C LEU A 15 11.54 -16.51 25.31
N ILE A 16 12.34 -16.26 26.35
CA ILE A 16 12.45 -14.95 26.98
C ILE A 16 12.91 -13.90 25.96
N ALA A 17 13.99 -14.20 25.22
CA ALA A 17 14.47 -13.29 24.18
C ALA A 17 13.42 -13.03 23.10
N LEU A 18 12.67 -14.05 22.66
CA LEU A 18 11.60 -13.92 21.68
C LEU A 18 10.49 -12.99 22.17
N LEU A 19 10.01 -13.18 23.40
CA LEU A 19 8.97 -12.33 23.99
C LEU A 19 9.45 -10.90 24.23
N SER A 20 10.71 -10.73 24.64
CA SER A 20 11.31 -9.40 24.80
C SER A 20 11.48 -8.70 23.45
N GLY A 21 11.91 -9.41 22.41
CA GLY A 21 12.01 -8.89 21.05
C GLY A 21 10.65 -8.45 20.51
N LEU A 22 9.61 -9.26 20.69
CA LEU A 22 8.25 -8.93 20.28
C LEU A 22 7.68 -7.72 21.03
N SER A 23 7.96 -7.62 22.33
CA SER A 23 7.50 -6.49 23.15
C SER A 23 8.24 -5.19 22.79
N TRP A 24 9.54 -5.28 22.50
CA TRP A 24 10.32 -4.14 22.02
C TRP A 24 9.79 -3.69 20.66
N ASP A 25 9.64 -4.63 19.72
CA ASP A 25 9.12 -4.37 18.38
C ASP A 25 7.76 -3.64 18.41
N ALA A 26 6.82 -4.16 19.20
CA ALA A 26 5.52 -3.54 19.41
C ALA A 26 5.62 -2.13 20.02
N TRP A 27 6.56 -1.92 20.95
CA TRP A 27 6.78 -0.61 21.56
C TRP A 27 7.40 0.39 20.59
N THR A 28 8.36 -0.02 19.75
CA THR A 28 8.96 0.84 18.72
C THR A 28 7.94 1.23 17.66
N HIS A 29 7.14 0.28 17.18
CA HIS A 29 6.10 0.57 16.20
C HIS A 29 4.93 1.39 16.78
N ALA A 30 4.67 1.30 18.09
CA ALA A 30 3.71 2.18 18.76
C ALA A 30 4.23 3.62 18.90
N GLY A 31 5.54 3.81 19.02
CA GLY A 31 6.18 5.13 19.12
C GLY A 31 6.42 5.82 17.77
N ASP A 32 6.69 5.03 16.72
CA ASP A 32 6.82 5.51 15.35
C ASP A 32 6.23 4.49 14.36
N PRO A 33 4.97 4.70 13.95
CA PRO A 33 4.30 3.84 12.99
C PRO A 33 4.97 3.78 11.61
N HIS A 34 5.79 4.77 11.24
CA HIS A 34 6.48 4.80 9.93
C HIS A 34 7.58 3.74 9.83
N LEU A 35 8.09 3.22 10.96
CA LEU A 35 9.05 2.10 10.96
C LEU A 35 8.46 0.85 10.29
N ALA A 36 7.16 0.61 10.42
CA ALA A 36 6.50 -0.57 9.83
C ALA A 36 6.45 -0.51 8.30
N VAL A 37 6.63 0.67 7.70
CA VAL A 37 6.65 0.91 6.26
C VAL A 37 8.03 0.66 5.65
N HIS A 38 9.09 0.84 6.44
CA HIS A 38 10.48 0.74 5.99
C HIS A 38 11.17 -0.57 6.38
N GLU A 39 10.57 -1.34 7.28
CA GLU A 39 11.17 -2.56 7.82
C GLU A 39 10.26 -3.76 7.54
N GLY A 40 10.76 -4.73 6.77
CA GLY A 40 10.17 -6.06 6.72
C GLY A 40 10.44 -6.86 8.00
N ILE A 41 9.70 -7.97 8.18
CA ILE A 41 9.72 -8.89 9.35
C ILE A 41 11.13 -9.39 9.77
N PHE A 42 12.13 -9.31 8.88
CA PHE A 42 13.52 -9.73 9.16
C PHE A 42 14.56 -8.64 8.87
N THR A 43 14.18 -7.37 8.93
CA THR A 43 15.13 -6.28 8.70
C THR A 43 16.11 -6.20 9.87
N LEU A 44 17.31 -6.74 9.69
CA LEU A 44 18.33 -6.90 10.75
C LEU A 44 18.97 -5.58 11.20
N SER A 45 18.62 -4.46 10.57
CA SER A 45 18.97 -3.11 11.06
C SER A 45 18.17 -2.73 12.31
N ASN A 46 16.99 -3.31 12.52
CA ASN A 46 16.22 -3.12 13.74
C ASN A 46 16.70 -4.09 14.84
N PRO A 47 17.17 -3.60 15.99
CA PRO A 47 17.63 -4.45 17.08
C PRO A 47 16.53 -5.37 17.65
N ALA A 48 15.25 -4.98 17.58
CA ALA A 48 14.13 -5.81 18.02
C ALA A 48 13.97 -7.07 17.15
N HIS A 49 14.10 -6.94 15.82
CA HIS A 49 14.11 -8.07 14.88
C HIS A 49 15.30 -9.01 15.13
N VAL A 50 16.48 -8.47 15.43
CA VAL A 50 17.66 -9.29 15.75
C VAL A 50 17.40 -10.11 17.02
N VAL A 51 16.81 -9.52 18.06
CA VAL A 51 16.45 -10.21 19.30
C VAL A 51 15.39 -11.29 19.05
N LEU A 52 14.39 -11.02 18.19
CA LEU A 52 13.41 -12.02 17.75
C LEU A 52 14.06 -13.22 17.06
N VAL A 53 14.95 -13.00 16.09
CA VAL A 53 15.65 -14.07 15.36
C VAL A 53 16.53 -14.91 16.31
N ILE A 54 17.25 -14.26 17.23
CA ILE A 54 18.04 -14.96 18.25
C ILE A 54 17.14 -15.81 19.16
N GLY A 55 15.99 -15.26 19.57
CA GLY A 55 15.01 -15.96 20.39
C GLY A 55 14.45 -17.22 19.70
N ILE A 56 14.05 -17.09 18.43
CA ILE A 56 13.59 -18.22 17.59
C ILE A 56 14.68 -19.30 17.51
N GLY A 57 15.92 -18.91 17.21
CA GLY A 57 17.05 -19.83 17.14
C GLY A 57 17.29 -20.55 18.47
N GLY A 58 17.23 -19.84 19.59
CA GLY A 58 17.36 -20.42 20.93
C GLY A 58 16.28 -21.44 21.27
N VAL A 59 15.02 -21.16 20.93
CA VAL A 59 13.90 -22.10 21.13
C VAL A 59 14.11 -23.36 20.29
N VAL A 60 14.46 -23.22 19.00
CA VAL A 60 14.70 -24.36 18.11
C VAL A 60 15.84 -25.25 18.63
N ILE A 61 16.98 -24.64 18.99
CA ILE A 61 18.13 -25.37 19.53
C ILE A 61 17.77 -26.06 20.84
N GLY A 62 17.05 -25.38 21.73
CA GLY A 62 16.62 -25.92 23.01
C GLY A 62 15.68 -27.13 22.85
N VAL A 63 14.68 -27.03 21.98
CA VAL A 63 13.72 -28.11 21.73
C VAL A 63 14.39 -29.31 21.06
N LEU A 64 15.16 -29.11 19.98
CA LEU A 64 15.84 -30.19 19.28
C LEU A 64 16.88 -30.88 20.17
N GLY A 65 17.62 -30.11 20.96
CA GLY A 65 18.60 -30.64 21.90
C GLY A 65 17.96 -31.40 23.07
N ALA A 66 16.84 -30.91 23.61
CA ALA A 66 16.09 -31.59 24.67
C ALA A 66 15.50 -32.92 24.17
N LEU A 67 15.00 -32.95 22.93
CA LEU A 67 14.54 -34.19 22.28
C LEU A 67 15.69 -35.19 22.12
N ASP A 68 16.82 -34.80 21.49
CA ASP A 68 17.98 -35.70 21.31
C ASP A 68 18.52 -36.21 22.65
N ALA A 69 18.61 -35.34 23.67
CA ALA A 69 19.06 -35.71 25.01
C ALA A 69 18.09 -36.69 25.72
N SER A 70 16.78 -36.51 25.54
CA SER A 70 15.76 -37.40 26.11
C SER A 70 15.79 -38.77 25.43
N PHE A 71 15.94 -38.83 24.10
CA PHE A 71 16.03 -40.09 23.37
C PHE A 71 17.28 -40.90 23.72
N ARG A 72 18.42 -40.24 23.94
CA ARG A 72 19.65 -40.91 24.39
C ARG A 72 19.54 -41.46 25.82
N ALA A 73 18.69 -40.87 26.65
CA ALA A 73 18.49 -41.30 28.03
C ALA A 73 17.52 -42.50 28.15
N SER A 74 16.63 -42.71 27.18
CA SER A 74 15.49 -43.63 27.31
C SER A 74 15.46 -44.83 26.33
N ALA A 75 16.44 -45.00 25.42
CA ALA A 75 16.36 -46.02 24.36
C ALA A 75 17.54 -47.02 24.31
N PRO A 76 17.29 -48.35 24.19
CA PRO A 76 18.32 -49.33 23.83
C PRO A 76 18.74 -49.20 22.35
N ALA A 77 20.02 -49.47 22.08
CA ALA A 77 20.76 -49.11 20.86
C ALA A 77 20.13 -49.55 19.52
N SER A 78 19.32 -50.61 19.50
CA SER A 78 18.75 -51.18 18.26
C SER A 78 17.52 -50.45 17.69
N SER A 79 16.91 -49.52 18.45
CA SER A 79 15.70 -48.78 18.02
C SER A 79 15.93 -47.29 17.76
N GLN A 80 17.19 -46.85 17.90
CA GLN A 80 17.56 -45.44 17.99
C GLN A 80 17.39 -44.70 16.65
N ASP A 81 17.77 -45.32 15.53
CA ASP A 81 17.70 -44.67 14.21
C ASP A 81 16.28 -44.43 13.70
N ARG A 82 15.36 -45.39 13.88
CA ARG A 82 13.96 -45.24 13.43
C ARG A 82 13.23 -44.18 14.24
N ARG A 83 13.43 -44.16 15.56
CA ARG A 83 12.80 -43.17 16.45
C ARG A 83 13.39 -41.77 16.28
N ARG A 84 14.71 -41.66 16.03
CA ARG A 84 15.39 -40.38 15.76
C ARG A 84 14.93 -39.76 14.43
N ARG A 85 14.73 -40.57 13.38
CA ARG A 85 14.15 -40.10 12.10
C ARG A 85 12.70 -39.62 12.24
N VAL A 86 11.87 -40.35 12.98
CA VAL A 86 10.47 -39.97 13.23
C VAL A 86 10.38 -38.68 14.06
N ALA A 87 11.20 -38.52 15.09
CA ALA A 87 11.19 -37.32 15.92
C ALA A 87 11.76 -36.08 15.20
N LEU A 88 12.83 -36.23 14.41
CA LEU A 88 13.33 -35.16 13.55
C LEU A 88 12.29 -34.75 12.51
N GLY A 89 11.58 -35.72 11.92
CA GLY A 89 10.42 -35.44 11.07
C GLY A 89 9.32 -34.68 11.80
N ALA A 90 8.94 -35.12 13.00
CA ALA A 90 7.89 -34.48 13.81
C ALA A 90 8.25 -33.06 14.26
N ALA A 91 9.53 -32.73 14.46
CA ALA A 91 10.00 -31.38 14.78
C ALA A 91 10.20 -30.51 13.53
N ALA A 92 10.55 -31.10 12.39
CA ALA A 92 10.68 -30.40 11.12
C ALA A 92 9.31 -29.98 10.55
N VAL A 93 8.25 -30.75 10.80
CA VAL A 93 6.88 -30.45 10.34
C VAL A 93 6.37 -29.09 10.85
N PRO A 94 6.35 -28.75 12.16
CA PRO A 94 5.87 -27.45 12.61
C PRO A 94 6.74 -26.29 12.11
N VAL A 95 8.05 -26.49 11.92
CA VAL A 95 8.93 -25.49 11.31
C VAL A 95 8.61 -25.28 9.84
N ALA A 96 8.43 -26.36 9.07
CA ALA A 96 8.04 -26.29 7.68
C ALA A 96 6.63 -25.69 7.50
N VAL A 97 5.70 -26.03 8.40
CA VAL A 97 4.35 -25.42 8.45
C VAL A 97 4.45 -23.94 8.80
N ALA A 98 5.27 -23.54 9.78
CA ALA A 98 5.46 -22.13 10.12
C ALA A 98 6.06 -21.34 8.95
N VAL A 99 7.07 -21.89 8.26
CA VAL A 99 7.65 -21.30 7.05
C VAL A 99 6.64 -21.22 5.91
N ALA A 100 5.83 -22.26 5.71
CA ALA A 100 4.78 -22.27 4.69
C ALA A 100 3.64 -21.29 5.02
N VAL A 101 3.23 -21.17 6.29
CA VAL A 101 2.21 -20.22 6.75
C VAL A 101 2.73 -18.80 6.65
N ALA A 102 4.00 -18.54 7.01
CA ALA A 102 4.62 -17.23 6.83
C ALA A 102 4.73 -16.87 5.35
N GLY A 103 5.19 -17.79 4.49
CA GLY A 103 5.24 -17.60 3.04
C GLY A 103 3.86 -17.41 2.40
N TRP A 104 2.83 -18.06 2.93
CA TRP A 104 1.45 -17.88 2.51
C TRP A 104 0.82 -16.58 3.03
N ALA A 105 1.17 -16.15 4.24
CA ALA A 105 0.74 -14.86 4.78
C ALA A 105 1.33 -13.69 3.97
N VAL A 106 2.58 -13.83 3.48
CA VAL A 106 3.22 -12.87 2.56
C VAL A 106 2.52 -12.81 1.20
N THR A 107 1.83 -13.88 0.77
CA THR A 107 1.11 -13.92 -0.52
C THR A 107 -0.38 -13.63 -0.39
N ARG A 108 -0.89 -13.38 0.82
CA ARG A 108 -2.29 -12.99 1.04
C ARG A 108 -2.48 -11.50 0.71
N PRO A 109 -3.32 -11.14 -0.27
CA PRO A 109 -3.81 -9.77 -0.38
C PRO A 109 -4.58 -9.41 0.91
N LEU A 110 -4.32 -8.22 1.46
CA LEU A 110 -5.07 -7.70 2.60
C LEU A 110 -6.55 -7.58 2.24
N PRO A 111 -7.48 -7.89 3.17
CA PRO A 111 -8.90 -7.74 2.91
C PRO A 111 -9.24 -6.28 2.60
N SER A 112 -9.99 -6.05 1.52
CA SER A 112 -10.51 -4.74 1.15
C SER A 112 -11.35 -4.15 2.31
N PRO A 113 -11.22 -2.84 2.61
CA PRO A 113 -11.95 -2.19 3.72
C PRO A 113 -13.48 -2.21 3.58
N ALA A 114 -14.03 -2.68 2.46
CA ALA A 114 -15.46 -2.76 2.20
C ALA A 114 -16.23 -3.82 3.04
N ALA A 115 -15.54 -4.72 3.76
CA ALA A 115 -16.20 -5.86 4.41
C ALA A 115 -16.57 -5.65 5.90
N VAL A 116 -16.33 -4.48 6.49
CA VAL A 116 -16.66 -4.19 7.90
C VAL A 116 -17.39 -2.86 8.04
N ALA A 117 -18.55 -2.73 7.39
CA ALA A 117 -19.53 -1.71 7.75
C ALA A 117 -20.66 -2.37 8.57
N PRO A 118 -20.96 -1.92 9.80
CA PRO A 118 -22.13 -2.39 10.54
C PRO A 118 -23.43 -1.86 9.90
N PRO A 119 -24.57 -2.55 10.07
CA PRO A 119 -25.84 -2.10 9.51
C PRO A 119 -26.30 -0.83 10.22
N ILE A 120 -26.54 0.22 9.44
CA ILE A 120 -27.09 1.51 9.89
C ILE A 120 -28.58 1.28 10.21
N ALA A 121 -28.98 1.55 11.46
CA ALA A 121 -30.38 1.53 11.87
C ALA A 121 -31.05 2.87 11.51
N GLU A 122 -32.10 2.81 10.70
CA GLU A 122 -32.98 3.93 10.39
C GLU A 122 -33.96 4.24 11.54
N GLY A 123 -34.10 5.52 11.86
CA GLY A 123 -35.38 6.14 12.19
C GLY A 123 -35.87 6.13 13.66
N ALA A 124 -35.86 7.32 14.29
CA ALA A 124 -36.95 7.79 15.15
C ALA A 124 -36.85 9.31 15.36
N GLY A 125 -37.89 10.05 14.97
CA GLY A 125 -38.04 11.49 15.22
C GLY A 125 -38.71 11.83 16.56
N SER A 126 -38.60 13.11 16.93
CA SER A 126 -39.41 13.90 17.88
C SER A 126 -38.65 15.22 18.03
N GLY A 127 -39.16 16.45 17.88
CA GLY A 127 -40.51 16.99 18.04
C GLY A 127 -40.43 18.16 19.03
N GLY A 128 -40.85 19.36 18.62
CA GLY A 128 -41.51 20.34 19.52
C GLY A 128 -40.77 21.64 19.89
N ASP A 129 -41.55 22.74 19.77
CA ASP A 129 -41.48 24.10 20.34
C ASP A 129 -40.47 25.10 19.74
N GLY A 130 -40.84 26.32 19.30
CA GLY A 130 -42.06 27.13 19.51
C GLY A 130 -41.69 28.49 20.12
N SER A 131 -42.37 29.57 19.67
CA SER A 131 -42.29 31.00 20.09
C SER A 131 -41.13 31.84 19.52
N ASP A 132 -41.27 33.10 19.10
CA ASP A 132 -42.37 34.05 18.88
C ASP A 132 -41.79 35.23 18.05
N GLU A 133 -42.59 35.81 17.14
CA GLU A 133 -42.37 37.15 16.54
C GLU A 133 -43.19 38.17 17.36
N PRO A 134 -42.93 39.51 17.36
CA PRO A 134 -43.24 40.32 16.17
C PRO A 134 -42.48 41.68 15.97
N ASP A 135 -42.68 42.20 14.75
CA ASP A 135 -42.92 43.61 14.35
C ASP A 135 -41.80 44.68 14.12
N ASP A 136 -41.95 45.27 12.93
CA ASP A 136 -41.85 46.68 12.51
C ASP A 136 -40.52 47.34 12.05
N ALA A 137 -40.49 47.53 10.71
CA ALA A 137 -40.43 48.82 9.98
C ALA A 137 -39.11 49.58 9.68
N ASP A 138 -38.99 49.87 8.39
CA ASP A 138 -38.51 51.11 7.72
C ASP A 138 -37.02 51.32 7.39
N ALA A 139 -36.86 52.10 6.33
CA ALA A 139 -35.80 52.24 5.35
C ALA A 139 -34.45 52.81 5.82
N GLY A 140 -33.46 52.64 4.94
CA GLY A 140 -32.34 53.58 4.81
C GLY A 140 -30.99 52.92 4.74
N ALA A 141 -30.21 53.32 3.73
CA ALA A 141 -28.84 52.92 3.49
C ALA A 141 -27.95 53.00 4.74
N ASP A 142 -27.17 51.94 4.98
CA ASP A 142 -25.75 52.01 5.33
C ASP A 142 -25.16 50.60 5.34
N SER A 143 -24.03 50.42 4.66
CA SER A 143 -23.21 49.20 4.75
C SER A 143 -22.78 48.95 6.20
N PRO A 144 -22.89 47.72 6.72
CA PRO A 144 -22.07 47.29 7.84
C PRO A 144 -21.09 46.21 7.40
N HIS A 145 -19.83 46.45 7.72
CA HIS A 145 -18.82 45.42 7.90
C HIS A 145 -19.37 44.26 8.76
N HIS A 146 -19.58 43.10 8.16
CA HIS A 146 -19.39 41.80 8.81
C HIS A 146 -18.00 41.34 8.31
N GLY A 147 -16.95 41.37 9.13
CA GLY A 147 -16.80 40.47 10.27
C GLY A 147 -16.52 39.07 9.70
N PRO A 148 -15.31 38.50 9.83
CA PRO A 148 -15.05 37.17 9.30
C PRO A 148 -16.00 36.23 10.02
N THR A 149 -17.01 35.74 9.32
CA THR A 149 -17.63 34.48 9.70
C THR A 149 -16.50 33.49 9.56
N GLU A 150 -16.06 32.98 10.70
CA GLU A 150 -15.24 31.78 10.79
C GLU A 150 -16.01 30.70 10.04
N ARG A 151 -15.76 30.59 8.73
CA ARG A 151 -15.81 29.30 8.09
C ARG A 151 -14.76 28.51 8.83
N ASP A 152 -15.20 27.38 9.39
CA ASP A 152 -14.35 26.28 9.78
C ASP A 152 -13.55 25.84 8.54
N ASP A 153 -12.54 26.63 8.17
CA ASP A 153 -11.47 26.26 7.26
C ASP A 153 -10.50 25.38 8.07
N ALA A 154 -11.02 24.31 8.66
CA ALA A 154 -10.21 23.14 8.90
C ALA A 154 -9.96 22.57 7.51
N GLU A 155 -8.84 22.94 6.89
CA GLU A 155 -8.16 22.03 5.97
C GLU A 155 -8.19 20.66 6.67
N GLU A 156 -9.02 19.75 6.17
CA GLU A 156 -9.25 18.48 6.82
C GLU A 156 -7.93 17.70 6.73
N ALA A 157 -7.13 17.79 7.80
CA ALA A 157 -5.80 17.25 7.83
C ALA A 157 -5.87 15.75 7.50
N VAL A 158 -4.94 15.27 6.68
CA VAL A 158 -4.86 13.86 6.29
C VAL A 158 -4.88 13.02 7.56
N THR A 159 -5.91 12.18 7.69
CA THR A 159 -6.05 11.31 8.86
C THR A 159 -4.96 10.24 8.87
N ALA A 160 -4.62 9.72 10.04
CA ALA A 160 -3.64 8.63 10.16
C ALA A 160 -4.03 7.40 9.33
N ARG A 161 -5.34 7.12 9.19
CA ARG A 161 -5.86 6.06 8.32
C ARG A 161 -5.54 6.35 6.85
N GLN A 162 -5.86 7.55 6.37
CA GLN A 162 -5.60 7.93 4.97
C GLN A 162 -4.10 7.90 4.66
N GLN A 163 -3.25 8.37 5.57
CA GLN A 163 -1.80 8.29 5.41
C GLN A 163 -1.33 6.83 5.33
N ALA A 164 -1.81 5.96 6.23
CA ALA A 164 -1.44 4.55 6.22
C ALA A 164 -1.89 3.83 4.93
N GLU A 165 -3.10 4.14 4.42
CA GLU A 165 -3.59 3.62 3.14
C GLU A 165 -2.72 4.10 1.97
N ALA A 166 -2.27 5.35 2.00
CA ALA A 166 -1.39 5.93 0.99
C ALA A 166 0.00 5.26 1.00
N ASP A 167 0.61 5.11 2.17
CA ASP A 167 1.91 4.45 2.34
C ASP A 167 1.85 2.98 1.90
N ALA A 168 0.74 2.30 2.20
CA ALA A 168 0.49 0.94 1.74
C ALA A 168 0.39 0.85 0.22
N LEU A 169 -0.34 1.78 -0.43
CA LEU A 169 -0.46 1.85 -1.88
C LEU A 169 0.91 2.08 -2.55
N VAL A 170 1.72 3.01 -2.04
CA VAL A 170 3.08 3.28 -2.54
C VAL A 170 3.95 2.04 -2.45
N THR A 171 3.95 1.38 -1.28
CA THR A 171 4.75 0.19 -1.01
C THR A 171 4.33 -0.97 -1.92
N ALA A 172 3.03 -1.22 -2.03
CA ALA A 172 2.48 -2.28 -2.87
C ALA A 172 2.77 -2.02 -4.36
N THR A 173 2.64 -0.78 -4.82
CA THR A 173 2.99 -0.39 -6.20
C THR A 173 4.46 -0.66 -6.47
N LYS A 174 5.36 -0.17 -5.62
CA LYS A 174 6.80 -0.39 -5.79
C LYS A 174 7.15 -1.87 -5.86
N LEU A 175 6.58 -2.69 -4.98
CA LEU A 175 6.82 -4.13 -4.96
C LEU A 175 6.28 -4.81 -6.22
N ALA A 176 5.06 -4.46 -6.65
CA ALA A 176 4.42 -5.08 -7.80
C ALA A 176 5.16 -4.75 -9.10
N LEU A 177 5.55 -3.48 -9.32
CA LEU A 177 6.28 -3.09 -10.53
C LEU A 177 7.64 -3.78 -10.61
N ALA A 178 8.38 -3.84 -9.49
CA ALA A 178 9.67 -4.51 -9.43
C ALA A 178 9.55 -6.03 -9.61
N SER A 179 8.52 -6.65 -9.03
CA SER A 179 8.28 -8.09 -9.17
C SER A 179 7.91 -8.47 -10.60
N ALA A 180 7.21 -7.58 -11.32
CA ALA A 180 6.89 -7.76 -12.73
C ALA A 180 8.08 -7.48 -13.67
N GLY A 181 9.14 -6.83 -13.17
CA GLY A 181 10.31 -6.45 -13.97
C GLY A 181 10.05 -5.31 -14.94
N TYR A 182 9.12 -4.41 -14.60
CA TYR A 182 8.73 -3.29 -15.47
C TYR A 182 9.79 -2.18 -15.56
N GLU A 183 10.93 -2.29 -14.88
CA GLU A 183 12.09 -1.45 -15.15
C GLU A 183 12.55 -1.58 -16.62
N ASP A 184 12.36 -2.77 -17.22
CA ASP A 184 12.56 -2.98 -18.65
C ASP A 184 11.25 -2.69 -19.41
N VAL A 185 11.27 -1.64 -20.23
CA VAL A 185 10.12 -1.24 -21.05
C VAL A 185 9.66 -2.34 -22.01
N ALA A 186 10.57 -3.22 -22.47
CA ALA A 186 10.19 -4.33 -23.34
C ALA A 186 9.31 -5.36 -22.60
N VAL A 187 9.51 -5.53 -21.29
CA VAL A 187 8.66 -6.38 -20.44
C VAL A 187 7.27 -5.76 -20.30
N ALA A 188 7.18 -4.45 -20.08
CA ALA A 188 5.90 -3.74 -20.07
C ALA A 188 5.17 -3.84 -21.42
N GLU A 189 5.88 -3.67 -22.53
CA GLU A 189 5.31 -3.82 -23.86
C GLU A 189 4.84 -5.27 -24.13
N ALA A 190 5.59 -6.27 -23.68
CA ALA A 190 5.17 -7.67 -23.77
C ALA A 190 3.92 -7.95 -22.92
N ALA A 191 3.75 -7.26 -21.79
CA ALA A 191 2.57 -7.32 -20.94
C ALA A 191 1.36 -6.53 -21.47
N GLY A 192 1.51 -5.81 -22.59
CA GLY A 192 0.41 -5.12 -23.28
C GLY A 192 0.36 -3.60 -23.09
N TYR A 193 1.30 -3.02 -22.35
CA TYR A 193 1.38 -1.57 -22.20
C TYR A 193 1.90 -0.91 -23.49
N ARG A 194 1.31 0.20 -23.91
CA ARG A 194 1.70 0.94 -25.13
C ARG A 194 1.84 2.43 -24.85
N PRO A 195 2.86 3.10 -25.41
CA PRO A 195 3.04 4.53 -25.19
C PRO A 195 1.88 5.31 -25.82
N VAL A 196 1.30 6.25 -25.07
CA VAL A 196 0.25 7.16 -25.56
C VAL A 196 0.76 8.57 -25.87
N GLN A 197 2.07 8.78 -25.72
CA GLN A 197 2.78 10.01 -26.05
C GLN A 197 4.00 9.68 -26.92
N PRO A 198 4.52 10.64 -27.71
CA PRO A 198 5.79 10.44 -28.40
C PRO A 198 6.90 10.01 -27.42
N PRO A 199 7.77 9.04 -27.79
CA PRO A 199 8.87 8.62 -26.91
C PRO A 199 9.85 9.74 -26.54
N THR A 200 9.85 10.85 -27.29
CA THR A 200 10.65 12.05 -27.01
C THR A 200 10.10 12.92 -25.88
N SER A 201 8.88 12.66 -25.40
CA SER A 201 8.32 13.36 -24.25
C SER A 201 9.15 13.10 -22.99
N ARG A 202 9.26 14.10 -22.10
CA ARG A 202 10.04 13.97 -20.86
C ARG A 202 9.55 12.82 -19.99
N LEU A 203 8.23 12.73 -19.84
CA LEU A 203 7.54 11.60 -19.22
C LEU A 203 6.61 11.00 -20.27
N VAL A 204 6.68 9.69 -20.42
CA VAL A 204 5.90 8.91 -21.38
C VAL A 204 5.04 7.95 -20.58
N HIS A 205 3.74 8.09 -20.73
CA HIS A 205 2.76 7.15 -20.20
C HIS A 205 2.62 5.97 -21.15
N TYR A 206 2.81 4.78 -20.62
CA TYR A 206 2.55 3.51 -21.29
C TYR A 206 1.27 2.94 -20.69
N VAL A 207 0.20 2.91 -21.47
CA VAL A 207 -1.14 2.55 -21.02
C VAL A 207 -1.46 1.11 -21.40
N ASN A 208 -2.13 0.38 -20.51
CA ASN A 208 -2.71 -0.92 -20.82
C ASN A 208 -4.23 -0.81 -20.93
N ILE A 209 -4.74 -0.93 -22.15
CA ILE A 209 -6.18 -0.81 -22.42
C ILE A 209 -6.97 -1.90 -21.70
N ALA A 210 -6.40 -3.09 -21.49
CA ALA A 210 -7.10 -4.17 -20.79
C ALA A 210 -7.33 -3.82 -19.31
N HIS A 211 -6.40 -3.10 -18.68
CA HIS A 211 -6.54 -2.63 -17.30
C HIS A 211 -7.48 -1.42 -17.21
N LEU A 212 -7.47 -0.52 -18.21
CA LEU A 212 -8.44 0.60 -18.25
C LEU A 212 -9.91 0.16 -18.30
N VAL A 213 -10.19 -1.01 -18.89
CA VAL A 213 -11.56 -1.57 -18.97
C VAL A 213 -11.84 -2.60 -17.87
N ASP A 214 -10.83 -2.94 -17.08
CA ASP A 214 -10.98 -3.72 -15.85
C ASP A 214 -11.72 -2.89 -14.79
N ARG A 215 -12.32 -3.54 -13.80
CA ARG A 215 -12.98 -2.92 -12.65
C ARG A 215 -12.08 -2.83 -11.41
N GLY A 216 -10.82 -3.23 -11.51
CA GLY A 216 -9.82 -2.97 -10.49
C GLY A 216 -9.66 -1.46 -10.26
N VAL A 217 -9.75 -1.02 -9.01
CA VAL A 217 -9.44 0.36 -8.63
C VAL A 217 -8.24 0.30 -7.72
N LEU A 218 -7.17 1.02 -8.09
CA LEU A 218 -5.90 1.04 -7.33
C LEU A 218 -5.30 -0.35 -7.15
N ASP A 219 -5.38 -1.23 -8.16
CA ASP A 219 -4.72 -2.54 -8.13
C ASP A 219 -3.24 -2.41 -8.52
N PRO A 220 -2.30 -2.51 -7.57
CA PRO A 220 -0.89 -2.28 -7.86
C PRO A 220 -0.29 -3.34 -8.79
N THR A 221 -0.94 -4.50 -8.93
CA THR A 221 -0.49 -5.59 -9.81
C THR A 221 -0.94 -5.45 -11.26
N ALA A 222 -1.90 -4.54 -11.51
CA ALA A 222 -2.48 -4.28 -12.81
C ALA A 222 -2.77 -2.78 -13.02
N PRO A 223 -1.76 -1.88 -12.89
CA PRO A 223 -1.98 -0.45 -13.04
C PRO A 223 -2.44 -0.12 -14.47
N GLU A 224 -3.30 0.88 -14.63
CA GLU A 224 -3.79 1.28 -15.95
C GLU A 224 -2.70 1.92 -16.82
N SER A 225 -1.69 2.51 -16.18
CA SER A 225 -0.53 3.08 -16.87
C SER A 225 0.76 2.97 -16.05
N LEU A 226 1.86 2.76 -16.76
CA LEU A 226 3.23 2.91 -16.26
C LEU A 226 3.80 4.24 -16.77
N VAL A 227 4.64 4.89 -15.97
CA VAL A 227 5.25 6.18 -16.34
C VAL A 227 6.75 6.03 -16.42
N TYR A 228 7.31 6.32 -17.59
CA TYR A 228 8.74 6.30 -17.83
C TYR A 228 9.26 7.70 -18.11
N ARG A 229 10.45 8.01 -17.63
CA ARG A 229 11.20 9.19 -18.05
C ARG A 229 12.11 8.82 -19.21
N SER A 230 12.04 9.57 -20.29
CA SER A 230 12.96 9.40 -21.41
C SER A 230 14.35 9.95 -21.06
N SER A 231 15.38 9.15 -21.30
CA SER A 231 16.80 9.50 -21.13
C SER A 231 17.57 9.11 -22.40
N PRO A 232 18.74 9.72 -22.69
CA PRO A 232 19.61 9.25 -23.77
C PRO A 232 19.98 7.77 -23.68
N ASP A 233 20.05 7.22 -22.46
CA ASP A 233 20.39 5.82 -22.19
C ASP A 233 19.17 4.87 -22.22
N GLY A 234 17.97 5.41 -22.47
CA GLY A 234 16.72 4.65 -22.52
C GLY A 234 15.64 5.16 -21.55
N SER A 235 14.53 4.43 -21.50
CA SER A 235 13.38 4.73 -20.64
C SER A 235 13.67 4.31 -19.19
N VAL A 236 13.48 5.21 -18.23
CA VAL A 236 13.64 4.92 -16.79
C VAL A 236 12.29 4.93 -16.11
N LEU A 237 11.86 3.79 -15.56
CA LEU A 237 10.59 3.69 -14.82
C LEU A 237 10.56 4.70 -13.66
N GLN A 238 9.49 5.47 -13.57
CA GLN A 238 9.27 6.47 -12.52
C GLN A 238 8.16 6.07 -11.55
N GLY A 239 7.18 5.29 -12.01
CA GLY A 239 6.02 4.91 -11.22
C GLY A 239 4.86 4.38 -12.06
N ALA A 240 3.70 4.36 -11.44
CA ALA A 240 2.43 3.99 -12.07
C ALA A 240 1.44 5.15 -11.99
N MET A 241 0.42 5.09 -12.85
CA MET A 241 -0.75 5.95 -12.80
C MET A 241 -1.99 5.06 -12.83
N PHE A 242 -2.84 5.24 -11.83
CA PHE A 242 -4.12 4.55 -11.73
C PHE A 242 -5.21 5.44 -12.29
N VAL A 243 -6.15 4.88 -13.05
CA VAL A 243 -7.21 5.64 -13.72
C VAL A 243 -8.55 5.05 -13.34
N LEU A 244 -9.47 5.89 -12.86
CA LEU A 244 -10.81 5.42 -12.52
C LEU A 244 -11.61 5.03 -13.78
N PRO A 245 -12.64 4.17 -13.66
CA PRO A 245 -13.35 3.65 -14.84
C PRO A 245 -14.10 4.70 -15.68
N SER A 246 -14.46 5.85 -15.10
CA SER A 246 -15.24 6.89 -15.79
C SER A 246 -14.99 8.28 -15.20
N VAL A 247 -15.34 9.33 -15.97
CA VAL A 247 -15.23 10.73 -15.56
C VAL A 247 -16.02 11.06 -14.29
N ASP A 248 -17.12 10.36 -14.04
CA ASP A 248 -17.99 10.57 -12.88
C ASP A 248 -17.69 9.60 -11.73
N SER A 249 -16.60 8.83 -11.82
CA SER A 249 -16.26 7.86 -10.78
C SER A 249 -15.93 8.55 -9.45
N PRO A 250 -16.47 8.07 -8.32
CA PRO A 250 -16.17 8.65 -7.02
C PRO A 250 -14.69 8.42 -6.67
N ILE A 251 -14.02 9.48 -6.23
CA ILE A 251 -12.61 9.44 -5.85
C ILE A 251 -12.45 8.71 -4.50
N PRO A 252 -11.61 7.66 -4.41
CA PRO A 252 -11.28 7.02 -3.13
C PRO A 252 -10.57 7.98 -2.17
N GLU A 253 -10.86 7.88 -0.87
CA GLU A 253 -10.27 8.73 0.17
C GLU A 253 -8.79 8.46 0.49
N VAL A 254 -8.15 7.50 -0.20
CA VAL A 254 -6.75 7.12 0.01
C VAL A 254 -5.85 8.35 0.01
N GLY A 255 -5.03 8.53 1.05
CA GLY A 255 -4.12 9.68 1.18
C GLY A 255 -4.77 11.05 1.38
N GLY A 256 -6.10 11.16 1.43
CA GLY A 256 -6.80 12.42 1.60
C GLY A 256 -6.31 13.49 0.62
N LEU A 257 -6.09 14.72 1.11
CA LEU A 257 -5.56 15.83 0.30
C LEU A 257 -4.12 15.61 -0.20
N ALA A 258 -3.36 14.66 0.37
CA ALA A 258 -2.01 14.36 -0.11
C ALA A 258 -2.00 13.44 -1.34
N ALA A 259 -3.07 12.70 -1.61
CA ALA A 259 -3.24 11.99 -2.86
C ALA A 259 -3.80 12.94 -3.91
N HIS A 260 -2.94 13.41 -4.81
CA HIS A 260 -3.29 14.39 -5.84
C HIS A 260 -4.08 13.75 -6.99
N TRP A 261 -5.30 13.28 -6.70
CA TRP A 261 -6.26 12.89 -7.72
C TRP A 261 -6.56 14.08 -8.63
N HIS A 262 -6.51 13.87 -9.94
CA HIS A 262 -6.81 14.89 -10.93
C HIS A 262 -7.41 14.26 -12.19
N GLY A 263 -7.97 15.09 -13.06
CA GLY A 263 -8.33 14.71 -14.42
C GLY A 263 -7.82 15.77 -15.37
N HIS A 264 -7.83 15.45 -16.66
CA HIS A 264 -7.53 16.39 -17.73
C HIS A 264 -8.80 16.74 -18.50
N ASP A 265 -9.01 18.04 -18.70
CA ASP A 265 -10.04 18.63 -19.57
C ASP A 265 -9.40 19.46 -20.70
N ASP A 266 -8.10 19.22 -20.95
CA ASP A 266 -7.31 19.99 -21.89
C ASP A 266 -6.57 19.11 -22.91
N LEU A 267 -6.65 17.78 -22.81
CA LEU A 267 -5.89 16.87 -23.69
C LEU A 267 -6.55 16.69 -25.07
N CYS A 268 -5.72 16.72 -26.11
CA CYS A 268 -6.11 16.45 -27.49
C CYS A 268 -5.61 15.07 -27.94
N PHE A 269 -6.54 14.21 -28.33
CA PHE A 269 -6.26 12.85 -28.77
C PHE A 269 -6.43 12.72 -30.28
N SER A 270 -5.42 12.17 -30.95
CA SER A 270 -5.51 11.81 -32.37
C SER A 270 -6.72 10.91 -32.62
N THR A 271 -7.58 11.27 -33.56
CA THR A 271 -8.77 10.47 -33.88
C THR A 271 -8.45 9.17 -34.61
N SER A 272 -7.22 9.03 -35.12
CA SER A 272 -6.77 7.84 -35.86
C SER A 272 -5.93 6.87 -35.04
N THR A 273 -5.21 7.37 -34.03
CA THR A 273 -4.25 6.58 -33.25
C THR A 273 -4.53 6.57 -31.75
N ALA A 274 -5.48 7.38 -31.28
CA ALA A 274 -5.75 7.63 -29.86
C ALA A 274 -4.54 8.13 -29.04
N MET A 275 -3.46 8.57 -29.71
CA MET A 275 -2.30 9.19 -29.07
C MET A 275 -2.63 10.59 -28.59
N ILE A 276 -2.05 10.99 -27.45
CA ILE A 276 -2.04 12.38 -26.99
C ILE A 276 -1.09 13.16 -27.91
N VAL A 277 -1.63 14.12 -28.65
CA VAL A 277 -0.89 14.93 -29.64
C VAL A 277 -0.70 16.38 -29.22
N GLY A 278 -1.25 16.77 -28.08
CA GLY A 278 -1.10 18.09 -27.49
C GLY A 278 -2.22 18.41 -26.51
N THR A 279 -2.33 19.68 -26.18
CA THR A 279 -3.42 20.24 -25.38
C THR A 279 -4.27 21.19 -26.22
N VAL A 280 -5.45 21.56 -25.71
CA VAL A 280 -6.34 22.56 -26.31
C VAL A 280 -5.58 23.88 -26.44
N GLY A 281 -5.56 24.44 -27.65
CA GLY A 281 -4.88 25.70 -27.93
C GLY A 281 -5.56 26.90 -27.28
N ALA A 282 -4.89 28.06 -27.31
CA ALA A 282 -5.45 29.31 -26.79
C ALA A 282 -6.75 29.76 -27.50
N ASP A 283 -7.02 29.25 -28.70
CA ASP A 283 -8.25 29.47 -29.45
C ASP A 283 -9.37 28.49 -29.09
N GLY A 284 -9.15 27.61 -28.11
CA GLY A 284 -10.10 26.60 -27.67
C GLY A 284 -10.20 25.38 -28.59
N THR A 285 -9.26 25.21 -29.53
CA THR A 285 -9.32 24.10 -30.49
C THR A 285 -8.15 23.12 -30.35
N CYS A 286 -8.42 21.86 -30.69
CA CYS A 286 -7.39 20.84 -30.82
C CYS A 286 -6.70 20.89 -32.19
N PRO A 287 -5.43 20.44 -32.30
CA PRO A 287 -4.77 20.26 -33.58
C PRO A 287 -5.64 19.49 -34.59
N ARG A 288 -5.54 19.84 -35.90
CA ARG A 288 -6.29 19.14 -36.94
C ARG A 288 -6.07 17.62 -36.88
N GLY A 289 -7.16 16.86 -36.96
CA GLY A 289 -7.12 15.39 -36.87
C GLY A 289 -7.08 14.86 -35.43
N SER A 290 -7.35 15.71 -34.43
CA SER A 290 -7.51 15.32 -33.03
C SER A 290 -8.78 15.90 -32.43
N SER A 291 -9.22 15.33 -31.32
CA SER A 291 -10.40 15.76 -30.57
C SER A 291 -10.06 15.93 -29.10
N HIS A 292 -10.67 16.95 -28.47
CA HIS A 292 -10.61 17.13 -27.04
C HIS A 292 -11.37 15.98 -26.35
N GLN A 293 -10.77 15.36 -25.33
CA GLN A 293 -11.44 14.39 -24.48
C GLN A 293 -11.13 14.66 -23.01
N VAL A 294 -12.17 14.58 -22.16
CA VAL A 294 -12.02 14.62 -20.71
C VAL A 294 -11.62 13.23 -20.21
N THR A 295 -10.58 13.16 -19.39
CA THR A 295 -10.13 11.89 -18.82
C THR A 295 -10.82 11.61 -17.48
N PRO A 296 -11.01 10.33 -17.11
CA PRO A 296 -11.36 9.98 -15.74
C PRO A 296 -10.36 10.51 -14.70
N PRO A 297 -10.77 10.63 -13.42
CA PRO A 297 -9.84 10.91 -12.35
C PRO A 297 -8.71 9.87 -12.31
N MET A 298 -7.50 10.34 -12.07
CA MET A 298 -6.28 9.53 -12.04
C MET A 298 -5.38 9.94 -10.88
N LEU A 299 -4.57 8.98 -10.44
CA LEU A 299 -3.60 9.14 -9.36
C LEU A 299 -2.25 8.60 -9.79
N HIS A 300 -1.23 9.46 -9.77
CA HIS A 300 0.15 9.04 -9.95
C HIS A 300 0.75 8.55 -8.63
N VAL A 301 1.48 7.44 -8.71
CA VAL A 301 2.24 6.87 -7.60
C VAL A 301 3.68 6.70 -8.05
N TRP A 302 4.55 7.58 -7.55
CA TRP A 302 5.98 7.62 -7.86
C TRP A 302 6.75 6.62 -6.99
N THR A 303 7.52 5.75 -7.64
CA THR A 303 8.40 4.78 -6.97
C THR A 303 9.82 5.32 -6.77
N VAL A 304 10.09 6.48 -7.38
CA VAL A 304 11.31 7.28 -7.22
C VAL A 304 11.04 8.51 -6.35
N GLU A 305 12.08 9.02 -5.68
CA GLU A 305 11.96 10.22 -4.86
C GLU A 305 11.62 11.46 -5.72
N ARG A 306 10.63 12.23 -5.29
CA ARG A 306 10.09 13.41 -5.98
C ARG A 306 9.86 14.54 -4.97
N PRO A 307 10.18 15.81 -5.32
CA PRO A 307 9.69 16.94 -4.56
C PRO A 307 8.16 16.90 -4.49
N GLY A 308 7.59 17.06 -3.29
CA GLY A 308 6.14 16.92 -3.05
C GLY A 308 5.68 15.50 -2.70
N GLY A 309 6.60 14.53 -2.64
CA GLY A 309 6.29 13.17 -2.17
C GLY A 309 5.79 12.21 -3.27
N PRO A 310 5.36 11.00 -2.88
CA PRO A 310 5.07 9.91 -3.81
C PRO A 310 3.80 10.12 -4.65
N PHE A 311 2.95 11.09 -4.30
CA PHE A 311 1.74 11.44 -5.05
C PHE A 311 1.85 12.82 -5.73
N ALA A 312 3.04 13.42 -5.77
CA ALA A 312 3.22 14.75 -6.34
C ALA A 312 2.65 14.85 -7.76
N GLY A 313 2.04 15.99 -8.08
CA GLY A 313 1.58 16.29 -9.43
C GLY A 313 2.69 16.23 -10.49
N LEU A 314 2.27 16.16 -11.76
CA LEU A 314 3.14 16.18 -12.94
C LEU A 314 3.66 17.58 -13.29
#